data_AF-A0A7W3YMH0-F1
#
_entry.id   AF-A0A7W3YMH0-F1
#
_cell.length_a   1.000
_cell.length_b   1.000
_cell.length_c   1.000
_cell.angle_alpha   90.00
_cell.angle_beta   90.00
_cell.angle_gamma   90.00
#
_symmetry.space_group_name_H-M   'P 1'
#
loop_
_entity.id
_entity.type
_entity.pdbx_description
1 polymer ?
#
loop_
_entity_poly.entity_id
_entity_poly.type
_entity_poly.pdbx_seq_one_letter_code
_entity_poly.pdbx_strand_id
1 'polypeptide(L)'
;MIKNKMMMTSKILKENPLDLDYTGLTQWVDAYMSNEISLGHVLKQPSPALLTTIYAQAVVNNDIIASKWVKLACERHLKDLKRSKSDPEYPWTFDEDKGWRPIRFIEKKCHPTKGNFKHLVMQPWQHFVVGSMFGWVNKHTGVRRFRESLIFVGRKNGKLVSPF
;
A
#
# COMPACT_ATOMS: atom_id res chain seq x y z
N MET A 1 -1.15 19.69 -2.78
CA MET A 1 -1.92 20.40 -1.73
C MET A 1 -2.55 19.34 -0.82
N ILE A 2 -1.93 19.03 0.33
CA ILE A 2 -2.43 18.06 1.31
C ILE A 2 -2.38 18.76 2.68
N LYS A 3 -3.32 19.68 2.91
CA LYS A 3 -3.54 20.30 4.22
C LYS A 3 -5.04 20.42 4.44
N ASN A 4 -5.64 19.35 4.94
CA ASN A 4 -6.79 19.38 5.85
C ASN A 4 -6.93 18.00 6.50
N LYS A 5 -6.09 17.75 7.51
CA LYS A 5 -6.23 16.59 8.41
C LYS A 5 -7.33 16.92 9.42
N MET A 6 -8.57 16.97 8.95
CA MET A 6 -9.73 17.06 9.84
C MET A 6 -10.13 15.62 10.17
N MET A 7 -9.51 15.06 11.21
CA MET A 7 -9.92 13.80 11.82
C MET A 7 -11.33 13.98 12.39
N MET A 8 -12.35 13.69 11.59
CA MET A 8 -13.68 13.38 12.10
C MET A 8 -13.61 12.01 12.78
N THR A 9 -12.96 11.95 13.94
CA THR A 9 -13.10 10.79 14.83
C THR A 9 -14.50 10.86 15.42
N SER A 10 -15.47 10.28 14.71
CA SER A 10 -16.81 10.08 15.23
C SER A 10 -16.70 9.43 16.61
N LYS A 11 -17.42 9.95 17.61
CA LYS A 11 -17.40 9.42 19.01
C LYS A 11 -17.46 7.89 19.07
N ILE A 12 -18.23 7.30 18.15
CA ILE A 12 -18.41 5.85 17.94
C ILE A 12 -17.06 5.11 17.79
N LEU A 13 -16.06 5.67 17.11
CA LEU A 13 -14.76 5.00 16.90
C LEU A 13 -13.92 4.89 18.18
N LYS A 14 -14.28 5.61 19.24
CA LYS A 14 -13.61 5.52 20.54
C LYS A 14 -14.19 4.41 21.42
N GLU A 15 -15.34 3.86 21.06
CA GLU A 15 -15.99 2.76 21.76
C GLU A 15 -15.41 1.42 21.30
N ASN A 16 -15.31 0.46 22.22
CA ASN A 16 -14.82 -0.88 21.93
C ASN A 16 -15.89 -1.65 21.16
N PRO A 17 -15.62 -2.12 19.93
CA PRO A 17 -16.62 -2.77 19.09
C PRO A 17 -17.16 -4.08 19.66
N LEU A 18 -16.47 -4.70 20.62
CA LEU A 18 -16.93 -5.93 21.28
C LEU A 18 -18.09 -5.68 22.27
N ASP A 19 -18.26 -4.44 22.71
CA ASP A 19 -19.27 -4.06 23.70
C ASP A 19 -20.55 -3.51 23.03
N LEU A 20 -20.59 -3.46 21.69
CA LEU A 20 -21.69 -2.89 20.90
C LEU A 20 -22.72 -3.96 20.50
N ASP A 21 -23.98 -3.52 20.35
CA ASP A 21 -25.04 -4.31 19.71
C ASP A 21 -24.80 -4.42 18.19
N TYR A 22 -25.57 -5.27 17.49
CA TYR A 22 -25.41 -5.44 16.03
C TYR A 22 -25.55 -4.12 15.25
N THR A 23 -26.47 -3.26 15.67
CA THR A 23 -26.73 -1.97 15.04
C THR A 23 -25.54 -1.02 15.25
N GLY A 24 -25.04 -0.92 16.48
CA GLY A 24 -23.86 -0.16 16.84
C GLY A 24 -22.60 -0.67 16.16
N LEU A 25 -22.42 -1.99 16.06
CA LEU A 25 -21.31 -2.60 15.34
C LEU A 25 -21.34 -2.24 13.85
N THR A 26 -22.51 -2.25 13.22
CA THR A 26 -22.66 -1.88 11.80
C THR A 26 -22.27 -0.41 11.59
N GLN A 27 -22.77 0.49 12.43
CA GLN A 27 -22.43 1.92 12.38
C GLN A 27 -20.94 2.15 12.64
N TRP A 28 -20.35 1.42 13.58
CA TRP A 28 -18.92 1.47 13.89
C TRP A 28 -18.09 1.02 12.69
N VAL A 29 -18.45 -0.09 12.04
CA VAL A 29 -17.76 -0.60 10.85
C VAL A 29 -17.87 0.40 9.70
N ASP A 30 -19.04 0.97 9.45
CA ASP A 30 -19.24 1.94 8.38
C ASP A 30 -18.44 3.23 8.63
N ALA A 31 -18.42 3.71 9.88
CA ALA A 31 -17.61 4.85 10.29
C ALA A 31 -16.11 4.55 10.16
N TYR A 32 -15.68 3.36 10.59
CA TYR A 32 -14.29 2.92 10.51
C TYR A 32 -13.83 2.83 9.06
N MET A 33 -14.60 2.14 8.21
CA MET A 33 -14.31 2.02 6.79
C MET A 33 -14.26 3.40 6.11
N SER A 34 -15.20 4.29 6.43
CA SER A 34 -15.21 5.66 5.89
C SER A 34 -13.97 6.45 6.30
N ASN A 35 -13.55 6.33 7.56
CA ASN A 35 -12.32 6.93 8.07
C ASN A 35 -11.08 6.37 7.36
N GLU A 36 -10.93 5.05 7.26
CA GLU A 36 -9.78 4.41 6.60
C GLU A 36 -9.68 4.76 5.11
N ILE A 37 -10.82 4.88 4.42
CA ILE A 37 -10.88 5.33 3.02
C ILE A 37 -10.46 6.80 2.92
N SER A 38 -10.93 7.65 3.84
CA SER A 38 -10.56 9.08 3.87
C SER A 38 -9.07 9.28 4.13
N LEU A 39 -8.45 8.42 4.93
CA LEU A 39 -7.02 8.41 5.21
C LEU A 39 -6.19 7.82 4.06
N GLY A 40 -6.84 7.19 3.08
CA GLY A 40 -6.19 6.53 1.95
C GLY A 40 -5.53 5.19 2.30
N HIS A 41 -5.85 4.64 3.47
CA HIS A 41 -5.36 3.31 3.88
C HIS A 41 -6.06 2.19 3.10
N VAL A 42 -7.30 2.43 2.69
CA VAL A 42 -8.10 1.53 1.85
C VAL A 42 -8.50 2.26 0.57
N LEU A 43 -8.20 1.65 -0.57
CA LEU A 43 -8.53 2.21 -1.88
C LEU A 43 -9.78 1.56 -2.45
N LYS A 44 -10.77 2.40 -2.79
CA LYS A 44 -11.97 2.04 -3.56
C LYS A 44 -11.78 2.20 -5.07
N GLN A 45 -10.83 3.03 -5.48
CA GLN A 45 -10.52 3.32 -6.88
C GLN A 45 -9.01 3.21 -7.11
N PRO A 46 -8.57 2.89 -8.34
CA PRO A 46 -7.16 2.88 -8.70
C PRO A 46 -6.48 4.22 -8.39
N SER A 47 -5.27 4.16 -7.83
CA SER A 47 -4.51 5.38 -7.57
C SER A 47 -3.92 5.94 -8.87
N PRO A 48 -3.96 7.27 -9.10
CA PRO A 48 -3.33 7.89 -10.26
C PRO A 48 -1.79 7.94 -10.16
N ALA A 49 -1.21 7.52 -9.04
CA ALA A 49 0.23 7.53 -8.80
C ALA A 49 0.69 6.33 -7.96
N LEU A 50 2.00 6.06 -7.98
CA LEU A 50 2.61 4.98 -7.20
C LEU A 50 2.63 5.32 -5.70
N LEU A 51 1.92 4.54 -4.89
CA LEU A 51 1.81 4.78 -3.45
C LEU A 51 2.92 4.14 -2.61
N THR A 52 3.93 3.52 -3.23
CA THR A 52 5.00 2.77 -2.53
C THR A 52 5.69 3.60 -1.46
N THR A 53 6.16 4.80 -1.80
CA THR A 53 6.89 5.66 -0.86
C THR A 53 5.96 6.27 0.19
N ILE A 54 4.71 6.58 -0.19
CA ILE A 54 3.70 7.13 0.72
C ILE A 54 3.32 6.08 1.78
N TYR A 55 3.06 4.84 1.36
CA TYR A 55 2.78 3.73 2.27
C TYR A 55 3.97 3.49 3.22
N ALA A 56 5.20 3.51 2.70
CA ALA A 56 6.38 3.33 3.52
C ALA A 56 6.51 4.41 4.61
N GLN A 57 6.20 5.67 4.30
CA GLN A 57 6.19 6.76 5.28
C GLN A 57 5.07 6.57 6.32
N ALA A 58 3.84 6.25 5.87
CA ALA A 58 2.71 6.03 6.77
C ALA A 58 2.95 4.88 7.77
N VAL A 59 3.58 3.79 7.31
CA VAL A 59 3.94 2.65 8.17
C VAL A 59 5.03 3.02 9.19
N VAL A 60 6.06 3.75 8.77
CA VAL A 60 7.15 4.19 9.66
C VAL A 60 6.67 5.21 10.69
N ASN A 61 5.74 6.09 10.30
CA ASN A 61 5.12 7.06 11.18
C ASN A 61 4.08 6.46 12.15
N ASN A 62 3.80 5.16 12.03
CA ASN A 62 2.72 4.46 12.75
C ASN A 62 1.30 4.95 12.43
N ASP A 63 1.09 5.66 11.32
CA ASP A 63 -0.26 5.98 10.82
C ASP A 63 -0.98 4.69 10.37
N ILE A 64 -0.22 3.72 9.82
CA ILE A 64 -0.71 2.38 9.49
C ILE A 64 -0.04 1.36 10.42
N ILE A 65 -0.86 0.61 11.15
CA ILE A 65 -0.37 -0.47 12.01
C ILE A 65 0.09 -1.63 11.13
N ALA A 66 1.39 -1.94 11.19
CA ALA A 66 1.99 -3.05 10.46
C ALA A 66 2.92 -3.88 11.36
N SER A 67 3.22 -5.11 10.94
CA SER A 67 4.14 -5.99 11.67
C SER A 67 5.58 -5.47 11.65
N LYS A 68 6.40 -5.92 12.60
CA LYS A 68 7.83 -5.55 12.71
C LYS A 68 8.57 -5.68 11.37
N TRP A 69 8.35 -6.77 10.65
CA TRP A 69 9.03 -7.05 9.38
C TRP A 69 8.61 -6.10 8.25
N VAL A 70 7.32 -5.73 8.21
CA VAL A 70 6.83 -4.74 7.23
C VAL A 70 7.40 -3.35 7.54
N LYS A 71 7.45 -2.96 8.82
CA LYS A 71 8.09 -1.70 9.24
C LYS A 71 9.55 -1.64 8.82
N LEU A 72 10.33 -2.69 9.10
CA LEU A 72 11.74 -2.78 8.69
C LEU A 72 11.92 -2.71 7.17
N ALA A 73 11.02 -3.33 6.39
CA ALA A 73 11.06 -3.23 4.93
C ALA A 73 10.77 -1.81 4.43
N CYS A 74 9.82 -1.11 5.05
CA CYS A 74 9.48 0.29 4.75
C CYS A 74 10.64 1.23 5.11
N GLU A 75 11.25 1.05 6.30
CA GLU A 75 12.44 1.79 6.71
C GLU A 75 13.61 1.59 5.74
N ARG A 76 13.84 0.34 5.31
CA ARG A 76 14.87 0.03 4.30
C ARG A 76 14.61 0.77 3.01
N HIS A 77 13.37 0.76 2.50
CA HIS A 77 12.99 1.50 1.29
C HIS A 77 13.30 3.00 1.43
N LEU A 78 12.93 3.62 2.56
CA LEU A 78 13.19 5.06 2.78
C LEU A 78 14.69 5.37 2.95
N LYS A 79 15.45 4.50 3.63
CA LYS A 79 16.91 4.62 3.78
C LYS A 79 17.61 4.50 2.43
N ASP A 80 17.24 3.50 1.63
CA ASP A 80 17.78 3.31 0.28
C ASP A 80 17.42 4.50 -0.63
N LEU A 81 16.24 5.09 -0.48
CA LEU A 81 15.82 6.26 -1.26
C LEU A 81 16.63 7.51 -0.90
N LYS A 82 16.92 7.71 0.40
CA LYS A 82 17.83 8.78 0.85
C LYS A 82 19.25 8.52 0.33
N ARG A 83 19.75 7.30 0.47
CA ARG A 83 21.09 6.91 0.03
C ARG A 83 21.26 7.10 -1.49
N SER A 84 20.29 6.66 -2.28
CA SER A 84 20.31 6.86 -3.74
C SER A 84 20.44 8.32 -4.17
N LYS A 85 19.94 9.26 -3.35
CA LYS A 85 20.01 10.71 -3.61
C LYS A 85 21.30 11.33 -3.09
N SER A 86 21.81 10.88 -1.95
CA SER A 86 22.99 11.47 -1.29
C SER A 86 24.32 10.88 -1.75
N ASP A 87 24.32 9.62 -2.17
CA ASP A 87 25.51 8.83 -2.48
C ASP A 87 25.56 8.56 -4.00
N PRO A 88 26.47 9.23 -4.74
CA PRO A 88 26.67 8.99 -6.17
C PRO A 88 27.10 7.55 -6.49
N GLU A 89 27.87 6.91 -5.59
CA GLU A 89 28.37 5.55 -5.77
C GLU A 89 27.29 4.49 -5.56
N TYR A 90 26.18 4.83 -4.90
CA TYR A 90 25.09 3.89 -4.69
C TYR A 90 24.48 3.48 -6.04
N PRO A 91 24.52 2.18 -6.41
CA PRO A 91 24.25 1.76 -7.79
C PRO A 91 22.75 1.66 -8.12
N TRP A 92 21.87 1.76 -7.12
CA TRP A 92 20.43 1.59 -7.29
C TRP A 92 19.71 2.94 -7.25
N THR A 93 18.70 3.08 -8.09
CA THR A 93 17.76 4.20 -8.09
C THR A 93 16.33 3.68 -8.05
N PHE A 94 15.43 4.47 -7.48
CA PHE A 94 14.01 4.16 -7.46
C PHE A 94 13.31 4.86 -8.63
N ASP A 95 12.87 4.06 -9.58
CA ASP A 95 12.14 4.48 -10.77
C ASP A 95 10.65 4.22 -10.57
N GLU A 96 9.91 5.29 -10.32
CA GLU A 96 8.47 5.24 -10.05
C GLU A 96 7.67 4.72 -11.25
N ASP A 97 8.08 5.08 -12.48
CA ASP A 97 7.38 4.67 -13.70
C ASP A 97 7.51 3.16 -13.94
N LYS A 98 8.71 2.59 -13.69
CA LYS A 98 8.93 1.14 -13.76
C LYS A 98 8.16 0.40 -12.68
N GLY A 99 8.10 0.93 -11.47
CA GLY A 99 7.30 0.38 -10.38
C GLY A 99 5.78 0.44 -10.65
N TRP A 100 5.31 1.48 -11.34
CA TRP A 100 3.90 1.71 -11.60
C TRP A 100 3.37 0.94 -12.82
N ARG A 101 4.22 0.65 -13.80
CA ARG A 101 3.87 -0.16 -14.99
C ARG A 101 3.15 -1.49 -14.66
N PRO A 102 3.67 -2.39 -13.80
CA PRO A 102 2.98 -3.63 -13.46
C PRO A 102 1.67 -3.40 -12.73
N ILE A 103 1.59 -2.39 -11.86
CA ILE A 103 0.36 -2.05 -11.13
C ILE A 103 -0.74 -1.63 -12.11
N ARG A 104 -0.43 -0.71 -13.03
CA ARG A 104 -1.37 -0.29 -14.09
C ARG A 104 -1.81 -1.46 -14.97
N PHE A 105 -0.91 -2.40 -15.25
CA PHE A 105 -1.25 -3.59 -16.01
C PHE A 105 -2.27 -4.45 -15.25
N ILE A 106 -2.01 -4.71 -13.96
CA ILE A 106 -2.89 -5.52 -13.11
C ILE A 106 -4.28 -4.87 -13.01
N GLU A 107 -4.36 -3.59 -12.68
CA GLU A 107 -5.64 -2.91 -12.49
C GLU A 107 -6.45 -2.80 -13.80
N LYS A 108 -5.78 -2.68 -14.95
CA LYS A 108 -6.44 -2.56 -16.26
C LYS A 108 -6.79 -3.89 -16.93
N LYS A 109 -5.98 -4.93 -16.74
CA LYS A 109 -6.04 -6.17 -17.53
C LYS A 109 -6.45 -7.39 -16.71
N CYS A 110 -6.23 -7.39 -15.40
CA CYS A 110 -6.61 -8.52 -14.55
C CYS A 110 -8.06 -8.35 -14.07
N HIS A 111 -8.94 -9.20 -14.58
CA HIS A 111 -10.33 -9.29 -14.17
C HIS A 111 -10.48 -10.47 -13.20
N PRO A 112 -11.06 -10.27 -12.00
CA PRO A 112 -11.37 -11.36 -11.09
C PRO A 112 -12.34 -12.34 -11.77
N THR A 113 -12.01 -13.64 -11.79
CA THR A 113 -12.85 -14.67 -12.41
C THR A 113 -14.14 -14.93 -11.60
N LYS A 114 -14.19 -14.49 -10.34
CA LYS A 114 -15.33 -14.66 -9.43
C LYS A 114 -15.75 -13.30 -8.85
N GLY A 115 -17.01 -12.93 -9.04
CA GLY A 115 -17.63 -11.71 -8.51
C GLY A 115 -17.96 -10.67 -9.58
N ASN A 116 -18.78 -9.68 -9.22
CA ASN A 116 -19.29 -8.65 -10.13
C ASN A 116 -18.30 -7.46 -10.31
N PHE A 117 -17.03 -7.68 -9.99
CA PHE A 117 -16.01 -6.62 -9.97
C PHE A 117 -15.34 -6.53 -11.34
N LYS A 118 -15.59 -5.43 -12.05
CA LYS A 118 -15.00 -5.18 -13.37
C LYS A 118 -13.49 -4.97 -13.33
N HIS A 119 -12.92 -4.46 -12.23
CA HIS A 119 -11.47 -4.18 -12.13
C HIS A 119 -10.95 -4.48 -10.72
N LEU A 120 -9.73 -5.00 -10.62
CA LEU A 120 -9.03 -5.17 -9.35
C LEU A 120 -8.41 -3.84 -8.94
N VAL A 121 -8.78 -3.30 -7.78
CA VAL A 121 -8.13 -2.12 -7.19
C VAL A 121 -7.01 -2.58 -6.28
N MET A 122 -5.77 -2.23 -6.61
CA MET A 122 -4.63 -2.63 -5.80
C MET A 122 -4.59 -1.79 -4.52
N GLN A 123 -4.45 -2.44 -3.37
CA GLN A 123 -4.35 -1.75 -2.08
C GLN A 123 -2.96 -1.11 -1.87
N PRO A 124 -2.80 -0.12 -0.98
CA PRO A 124 -1.53 0.57 -0.76
C PRO A 124 -0.37 -0.36 -0.39
N TRP A 125 -0.63 -1.41 0.41
CA TRP A 125 0.39 -2.40 0.74
C TRP A 125 0.80 -3.25 -0.48
N GLN A 126 -0.12 -3.52 -1.41
CA GLN A 126 0.19 -4.22 -2.67
C GLN A 126 1.01 -3.33 -3.58
N HIS A 127 0.70 -2.03 -3.65
CA HIS A 127 1.53 -1.03 -4.31
C HIS A 127 2.95 -1.01 -3.72
N PHE A 128 3.08 -1.13 -2.39
CA PHE A 128 4.39 -1.18 -1.76
C PHE A 128 5.20 -2.40 -2.17
N VAL A 129 4.60 -3.60 -2.16
CA VAL A 129 5.29 -4.84 -2.54
C VAL A 129 5.73 -4.79 -4.00
N VAL A 130 4.80 -4.50 -4.92
CA VAL A 130 5.06 -4.52 -6.36
C VAL A 130 5.97 -3.37 -6.76
N GLY A 131 5.70 -2.17 -6.27
CA GLY A 131 6.54 -1.01 -6.54
C GLY A 131 7.94 -1.17 -5.97
N SER A 132 8.11 -1.80 -4.80
CA SER A 132 9.46 -2.11 -4.31
C SER A 132 10.16 -3.19 -5.14
N MET A 133 9.44 -4.19 -5.64
CA MET A 133 10.06 -5.22 -6.47
C MET A 133 10.52 -4.69 -7.85
N PHE A 134 9.67 -3.90 -8.51
CA PHE A 134 9.90 -3.45 -9.89
C PHE A 134 10.52 -2.05 -10.01
N GLY A 135 10.35 -1.20 -8.99
CA GLY A 135 10.83 0.18 -9.02
C GLY A 135 12.31 0.33 -8.68
N TRP A 136 12.93 -0.61 -7.97
CA TRP A 136 14.37 -0.55 -7.71
C TRP A 136 15.17 -1.08 -8.89
N VAL A 137 15.89 -0.18 -9.57
CA VAL A 137 16.70 -0.50 -10.77
C VAL A 137 18.12 0.01 -10.65
N ASN A 138 19.04 -0.65 -11.35
CA ASN A 138 20.42 -0.20 -11.44
C ASN A 138 20.50 1.09 -12.29
N LYS A 139 21.27 2.08 -11.83
CA LYS A 139 21.44 3.37 -12.51
C LYS A 139 22.04 3.25 -13.91
N HIS A 140 22.91 2.28 -14.13
CA HIS A 140 23.68 2.13 -15.37
C HIS A 140 23.03 1.13 -16.33
N THR A 141 22.64 -0.04 -15.82
CA THR A 141 22.09 -1.12 -16.66
C THR A 141 20.57 -1.09 -16.76
N GLY A 142 19.88 -0.35 -15.87
CA GLY A 142 18.42 -0.29 -15.83
C GLY A 142 17.73 -1.58 -15.37
N VAL A 143 18.50 -2.60 -14.98
CA VAL A 143 18.00 -3.92 -14.54
C VAL A 143 17.49 -3.86 -13.10
N ARG A 144 16.47 -4.66 -12.79
CA ARG A 144 15.86 -4.74 -11.46
C ARG A 144 16.86 -5.26 -10.41
N ARG A 145 16.82 -4.63 -9.22
CA ARG A 145 17.58 -5.06 -8.03
C ARG A 145 17.07 -6.40 -7.50
N PHE A 146 15.75 -6.50 -7.33
CA PHE A 146 15.10 -7.68 -6.77
C PHE A 146 14.59 -8.57 -7.91
N ARG A 147 15.05 -9.82 -7.93
CA ARG A 147 14.59 -10.84 -8.88
C ARG A 147 13.45 -11.68 -8.32
N GLU A 148 13.46 -11.88 -7.00
CA GLU A 148 12.53 -12.71 -6.27
C GLU A 148 12.03 -11.96 -5.04
N SER A 149 10.77 -12.21 -4.63
CA SER A 149 10.23 -11.72 -3.37
C SER A 149 9.43 -12.81 -2.69
N LEU A 150 9.55 -12.89 -1.38
CA LEU A 150 8.76 -13.80 -0.57
C LEU A 150 7.81 -12.99 0.30
N ILE A 151 6.51 -13.25 0.16
CA ILE A 151 5.45 -12.44 0.77
C ILE A 151 4.56 -13.33 1.64
N PHE A 152 4.67 -13.17 2.96
CA PHE A 152 3.78 -13.83 3.91
C PHE A 152 2.55 -12.96 4.17
N VAL A 153 1.37 -13.51 3.93
CA VAL A 153 0.09 -12.80 4.07
C VAL A 153 -0.95 -13.76 4.69
N GLY A 154 -1.89 -13.26 5.47
CA GLY A 154 -2.99 -14.06 6.02
C GLY A 154 -3.97 -14.60 4.96
N ARG A 155 -4.88 -15.49 5.38
CA ARG A 155 -6.00 -15.96 4.54
C ARG A 155 -6.97 -14.79 4.26
N LYS A 156 -7.75 -14.89 3.17
CA LYS A 156 -8.75 -13.90 2.71
C LYS A 156 -8.22 -12.51 2.28
N ASN A 157 -6.91 -12.31 2.18
CA ASN A 157 -6.32 -11.04 1.72
C ASN A 157 -6.19 -10.93 0.19
N GLY A 158 -7.08 -11.55 -0.58
CA GLY A 158 -7.10 -11.42 -2.05
C GLY A 158 -5.93 -12.04 -2.80
N LYS A 159 -5.09 -12.88 -2.16
CA LYS A 159 -3.91 -13.50 -2.80
C LYS A 159 -4.23 -14.26 -4.09
N LEU A 160 -5.40 -14.90 -4.16
CA LEU A 160 -5.84 -15.71 -5.32
C LEU A 160 -6.18 -14.86 -6.55
N VAL A 161 -6.37 -13.54 -6.39
CA VAL A 161 -6.79 -12.63 -7.46
C VAL A 161 -5.62 -11.77 -7.94
N SER A 162 -4.59 -11.60 -7.11
CA SER A 162 -3.35 -10.95 -7.54
C SER A 162 -2.51 -11.93 -8.36
N PRO A 163 -2.01 -11.56 -9.55
CA PRO A 163 -1.27 -12.45 -10.45
C PRO A 163 0.18 -12.72 -10.01
N PHE A 164 0.45 -12.73 -8.70
CA PHE A 164 1.75 -12.99 -8.09
C PHE A 164 1.80 -14.36 -7.45
#